data_AF-A0AAJ2HDT1-F1
#
_entry.id   AF-A0AAJ2HDT1-F1
#
_cell.length_a   1.000
_cell.length_b   1.000
_cell.length_c   1.000
_cell.angle_alpha   90.00
_cell.angle_beta   90.00
_cell.angle_gamma   90.00
#
_symmetry.space_group_name_H-M   'P 1'
#
loop_
_entity.id
_entity.type
_entity.pdbx_description
1 polymer ?
#
loop_
_entity_poly.entity_id
_entity_poly.type
_entity_poly.pdbx_seq_one_letter_code
_entity_poly.pdbx_strand_id
1 'polypeptide(L)'
;MQASYASHVAQPQGERTRFPFLKLYFFTAIVMLLADWIGSVTLHVGPGKVVLLPMVWAIIMGGLLGLLHKSMPAPLRLDTSLQFRAASVLQPALLLFIAKLGLMVGSSLPKLAAAGWALAFQELGHFVGTILIGLPLALLLGIKREAIGATFSVGREPSLAIIGERYGMDSPEGRGVLAEYLTGTLFGAVFIAILAGFLASLNIFHPYALAMGAGVGSGSMMAAAAGAVAAQQTAEVAKDVMTFAAASNLITTTLGTYFTLFISLPLAVYGYRILEPILGRTTRASTEQSQVTASDHAEVPELSELQKWGAWSVAAVLTLVSDWILYGSKPVETLPGMLVIVAAVAVGDMLCRLTGRKVPAVCWVSIVAMALTSPLCPWAAQLVALTGKINFLSVTPVMLTFAGLSLAKDIPAFRRLGWRIVLVSFAANAGTFIGATLVAEIFH
;
A
#
# COMPACT_ATOMS: atom_id res chain seq x y z
N MET A 1 17.66 1.13 -33.01
CA MET A 1 17.00 -0.05 -33.60
C MET A 1 16.40 -0.85 -32.44
N GLN A 2 15.24 -0.40 -31.95
CA GLN A 2 14.54 -0.99 -30.79
C GLN A 2 13.48 -1.96 -31.32
N ALA A 3 13.69 -3.25 -31.11
CA ALA A 3 12.72 -4.28 -31.45
C ALA A 3 11.78 -4.51 -30.27
N SER A 4 10.50 -4.29 -30.54
CA SER A 4 9.34 -4.54 -29.68
C SER A 4 9.26 -6.01 -29.27
N TYR A 5 9.22 -6.27 -27.96
CA TYR A 5 8.73 -7.52 -27.38
C TYR A 5 7.38 -7.22 -26.74
N ALA A 6 6.32 -7.18 -27.55
CA ALA A 6 4.94 -7.20 -27.08
C ALA A 6 4.48 -8.66 -26.99
N SER A 7 4.54 -9.25 -25.79
CA SER A 7 3.84 -10.50 -25.50
C SER A 7 2.35 -10.21 -25.38
N HIS A 8 1.60 -10.45 -26.46
CA HIS A 8 0.15 -10.40 -26.47
C HIS A 8 -0.44 -11.54 -25.62
N VAL A 9 -0.70 -11.27 -24.34
CA VAL A 9 -1.70 -12.03 -23.58
C VAL A 9 -3.07 -11.63 -24.14
N ALA A 10 -3.75 -12.57 -24.79
CA ALA A 10 -5.07 -12.37 -25.34
C ALA A 10 -6.04 -11.96 -24.22
N GLN A 11 -6.47 -10.69 -24.23
CA GLN A 11 -7.50 -10.20 -23.34
C GLN A 11 -8.82 -10.91 -23.67
N PRO A 12 -9.57 -11.40 -22.66
CA PRO A 12 -10.92 -11.89 -22.92
C PRO A 12 -11.76 -10.72 -23.42
N GLN A 13 -12.26 -10.84 -24.65
CA GLN A 13 -13.16 -9.88 -25.28
C GLN A 13 -14.49 -9.85 -24.52
N GLY A 14 -14.55 -9.09 -23.44
CA GLY A 14 -15.78 -8.79 -22.71
C GLY A 14 -16.63 -7.77 -23.47
N GLU A 15 -17.94 -8.00 -23.52
CA GLU A 15 -18.95 -7.15 -24.15
C GLU A 15 -18.69 -5.65 -23.92
N ARG A 16 -18.78 -4.86 -25.01
CA ARG A 16 -18.73 -3.40 -24.99
C ARG A 16 -19.99 -2.85 -24.32
N THR A 17 -20.04 -2.92 -23.00
CA THR A 17 -21.01 -2.21 -22.18
C THR A 17 -20.78 -0.71 -22.30
N ARG A 18 -21.86 0.05 -22.53
CA ARG A 18 -21.82 1.53 -22.73
C ARG A 18 -21.25 2.28 -21.51
N PHE A 19 -21.26 1.64 -20.33
CA PHE A 19 -20.67 2.13 -19.07
C PHE A 19 -19.85 1.05 -18.36
N PRO A 20 -18.59 0.83 -18.75
CA PRO A 20 -17.79 -0.32 -18.29
C PRO A 20 -17.43 -0.30 -16.80
N PHE A 21 -17.54 0.86 -16.13
CA PHE A 21 -17.19 1.05 -14.71
C PHE A 21 -18.39 1.19 -13.78
N LEU A 22 -19.62 1.35 -14.30
CA LEU A 22 -20.79 1.61 -13.45
C LEU A 22 -21.05 0.44 -12.49
N LYS A 23 -20.97 -0.80 -13.00
CA LYS A 23 -21.08 -2.02 -12.20
C LYS A 23 -20.00 -2.09 -11.11
N LEU A 24 -18.76 -1.73 -11.46
CA LEU A 24 -17.65 -1.69 -10.50
C LEU A 24 -17.92 -0.68 -9.38
N TYR A 25 -18.28 0.56 -9.72
CA TYR A 25 -18.53 1.61 -8.74
C TYR A 25 -19.72 1.28 -7.82
N PHE A 26 -20.74 0.61 -8.36
CA PHE A 26 -21.85 0.10 -7.56
C PHE A 26 -21.40 -0.95 -6.52
N PHE A 27 -20.59 -1.93 -6.93
CA PHE A 27 -20.01 -2.89 -5.99
C PHE A 27 -19.11 -2.20 -4.96
N THR A 28 -18.28 -1.26 -5.39
CA THR A 28 -17.43 -0.49 -4.47
C THR A 28 -18.28 0.24 -3.44
N ALA A 29 -19.36 0.92 -3.87
CA ALA A 29 -20.25 1.63 -2.97
C ALA A 29 -20.88 0.68 -1.93
N ILE A 30 -21.42 -0.46 -2.37
CA ILE A 30 -22.03 -1.44 -1.44
C ILE A 30 -21.01 -1.98 -0.44
N VAL A 31 -19.85 -2.43 -0.91
CA VAL A 31 -18.81 -2.99 -0.02
C VAL A 31 -18.34 -1.96 0.99
N MET A 32 -18.10 -0.74 0.53
CA MET A 32 -17.72 0.38 1.40
C MET A 32 -18.81 0.68 2.42
N LEU A 33 -20.07 0.79 2.00
CA LEU A 33 -21.20 1.08 2.90
C LEU A 33 -21.37 -0.01 3.97
N LEU A 34 -21.25 -1.28 3.59
CA LEU A 34 -21.30 -2.39 4.53
C LEU A 34 -20.11 -2.36 5.51
N ALA A 35 -18.91 -2.05 5.01
CA ALA A 35 -17.71 -1.98 5.83
C ALA A 35 -17.79 -0.84 6.86
N ASP A 36 -18.29 0.32 6.42
CA ASP A 36 -18.47 1.49 7.28
C ASP A 36 -19.60 1.27 8.29
N TRP A 37 -20.66 0.56 7.91
CA TRP A 37 -21.76 0.19 8.81
C TRP A 37 -21.33 -0.81 9.89
N ILE A 38 -20.44 -1.77 9.58
CA ILE A 38 -19.84 -2.66 10.58
C ILE A 38 -19.01 -1.85 11.59
N GLY A 39 -18.33 -0.79 11.14
CA GLY A 39 -17.56 0.08 12.00
C GLY A 39 -16.27 -0.58 12.52
N SER A 40 -15.76 -0.06 13.64
CA SER A 40 -14.58 -0.60 14.31
C SER A 40 -14.96 -1.71 15.29
N VAL A 41 -14.27 -2.85 15.20
CA VAL A 41 -14.44 -3.99 16.11
C VAL A 41 -13.16 -4.20 16.89
N THR A 42 -13.25 -4.23 18.22
CA THR A 42 -12.11 -4.49 19.09
C THR A 42 -12.14 -5.92 19.58
N LEU A 43 -11.10 -6.68 19.28
CA LEU A 43 -10.91 -8.06 19.73
C LEU A 43 -9.84 -8.08 20.83
N HIS A 44 -10.14 -8.74 21.96
CA HIS A 44 -9.16 -8.95 23.02
C HIS A 44 -8.35 -10.20 22.70
N VAL A 45 -7.02 -10.07 22.59
CA VAL A 45 -6.11 -11.15 22.20
C VAL A 45 -4.98 -11.22 23.23
N GLY A 46 -5.12 -12.14 24.20
CA GLY A 46 -4.14 -12.32 25.27
C GLY A 46 -3.92 -11.03 26.08
N PRO A 47 -2.67 -10.55 26.25
CA PRO A 47 -2.38 -9.33 27.01
C PRO A 47 -2.73 -8.04 26.27
N GLY A 48 -3.06 -8.12 24.98
CA GLY A 48 -3.32 -6.97 24.13
C GLY A 48 -4.73 -6.99 23.50
N LYS A 49 -4.98 -6.01 22.63
CA LYS A 49 -6.18 -5.92 21.80
C LYS A 49 -5.82 -5.62 20.35
N VAL A 50 -6.66 -6.10 19.44
CA VAL A 50 -6.57 -5.84 18.00
C VAL A 50 -7.82 -5.07 17.60
N VAL A 51 -7.63 -3.91 16.95
CA VAL A 51 -8.73 -3.10 16.43
C VAL A 51 -8.86 -3.33 14.93
N LEU A 52 -9.95 -3.96 14.51
CA LEU A 52 -10.30 -4.13 13.11
C LEU A 52 -11.14 -2.93 12.66
N LEU A 53 -10.56 -2.12 11.80
CA LEU A 53 -11.20 -0.93 11.25
C LEU A 53 -12.07 -1.26 10.03
N PRO A 54 -13.04 -0.38 9.66
CA PRO A 54 -13.86 -0.49 8.45
C PRO A 54 -13.06 -0.86 7.20
N MET A 55 -11.88 -0.27 7.04
CA MET A 55 -11.00 -0.54 5.91
C MET A 55 -10.53 -2.01 5.80
N VAL A 56 -10.40 -2.73 6.92
CA VAL A 56 -10.05 -4.16 6.94
C VAL A 56 -11.24 -4.98 6.42
N TRP A 57 -12.45 -4.65 6.87
CA TRP A 57 -13.69 -5.26 6.36
C TRP A 57 -13.88 -5.01 4.86
N ALA A 58 -13.54 -3.80 4.39
CA ALA A 58 -13.59 -3.45 2.97
C ALA A 58 -12.69 -4.34 2.09
N ILE A 59 -11.44 -4.60 2.52
CA ILE A 59 -10.54 -5.53 1.80
C ILE A 59 -11.11 -6.94 1.82
N ILE A 60 -11.50 -7.43 3.00
CA ILE A 60 -11.97 -8.82 3.17
C ILE A 60 -13.22 -9.06 2.34
N MET A 61 -14.23 -8.19 2.43
CA MET A 61 -15.47 -8.31 1.66
C MET A 61 -15.24 -8.14 0.15
N GLY A 62 -14.43 -7.16 -0.26
CA GLY A 62 -14.07 -6.99 -1.67
C GLY A 62 -13.37 -8.24 -2.23
N GLY A 63 -12.44 -8.80 -1.46
CA GLY A 63 -11.71 -10.01 -1.80
C GLY A 63 -12.60 -11.25 -1.87
N LEU A 64 -13.49 -11.42 -0.88
CA LEU A 64 -14.48 -12.51 -0.86
C LEU A 64 -15.44 -12.44 -2.04
N LEU A 65 -15.96 -11.25 -2.37
CA LEU A 65 -16.81 -11.07 -3.54
C LEU A 65 -16.06 -11.38 -4.84
N GLY A 66 -14.81 -10.92 -4.97
CA GLY A 66 -13.95 -11.27 -6.09
C GLY A 66 -13.72 -12.79 -6.20
N LEU A 67 -13.53 -13.47 -5.07
CA LEU A 67 -13.36 -14.93 -4.99
C LEU A 67 -14.62 -15.71 -5.38
N LEU A 68 -15.80 -15.23 -4.95
CA LEU A 68 -17.08 -15.87 -5.19
C LEU A 68 -17.64 -15.66 -6.61
N HIS A 69 -16.90 -14.98 -7.51
CA HIS A 69 -17.35 -14.67 -8.87
C HIS A 69 -17.88 -15.89 -9.64
N LYS A 70 -17.28 -17.08 -9.47
CA LYS A 70 -17.71 -18.30 -10.17
C LYS A 70 -19.09 -18.78 -9.70
N SER A 71 -19.44 -18.55 -8.44
CA SER A 71 -20.67 -19.01 -7.82
C SER A 71 -21.81 -17.98 -7.87
N MET A 72 -21.54 -16.75 -8.31
CA MET A 72 -22.54 -15.67 -8.37
C MET A 72 -23.41 -15.73 -9.64
N PRO A 73 -24.70 -15.36 -9.56
CA PRO A 73 -25.59 -15.26 -10.71
C PRO A 73 -25.11 -14.15 -11.68
N ALA A 74 -25.40 -14.31 -12.97
CA ALA A 74 -24.90 -13.45 -14.06
C ALA A 74 -24.92 -11.92 -13.77
N PRO A 75 -26.00 -11.30 -13.26
CA PRO A 75 -26.00 -9.86 -12.99
C PRO A 75 -25.02 -9.44 -11.89
N LEU A 76 -24.78 -10.30 -10.89
CA LEU A 76 -23.92 -10.04 -9.74
C LEU A 76 -22.48 -10.57 -9.93
N ARG A 77 -22.18 -11.21 -11.06
CA ARG A 77 -20.86 -11.78 -11.31
C ARG A 77 -19.79 -10.69 -11.43
N LEU A 78 -18.71 -10.83 -10.66
CA LEU A 78 -17.50 -10.01 -10.73
C LEU A 78 -16.47 -10.68 -11.65
N ASP A 79 -16.68 -10.56 -12.97
CA ASP A 79 -15.79 -11.16 -13.95
C ASP A 79 -14.35 -10.66 -13.80
N THR A 80 -13.39 -11.46 -14.25
CA THR A 80 -11.96 -11.14 -14.20
C THR A 80 -11.66 -9.77 -14.83
N SER A 81 -12.37 -9.40 -15.91
CA SER A 81 -12.25 -8.07 -16.53
C SER A 81 -12.62 -6.92 -15.57
N LEU A 82 -13.62 -7.12 -14.71
CA LEU A 82 -14.01 -6.11 -13.72
C LEU A 82 -12.99 -6.01 -12.59
N GLN A 83 -12.34 -7.12 -12.23
CA GLN A 83 -11.25 -7.14 -11.24
C GLN A 83 -10.00 -6.40 -11.76
N PHE A 84 -9.65 -6.58 -13.03
CA PHE A 84 -8.62 -5.76 -13.68
C PHE A 84 -9.00 -4.28 -13.74
N ARG A 85 -10.26 -3.95 -14.04
CA ARG A 85 -10.75 -2.56 -13.99
C ARG A 85 -10.68 -1.98 -12.56
N ALA A 86 -10.95 -2.78 -11.53
CA ALA A 86 -10.79 -2.38 -10.14
C ALA A 86 -9.35 -2.00 -9.83
N ALA A 87 -8.39 -2.82 -10.30
CA ALA A 87 -6.97 -2.51 -10.20
C ALA A 87 -6.60 -1.21 -10.95
N SER A 88 -7.16 -0.99 -12.15
CA SER A 88 -6.92 0.25 -12.92
C SER A 88 -7.46 1.50 -12.22
N VAL A 89 -8.57 1.38 -11.49
CA VAL A 89 -9.18 2.48 -10.70
C VAL A 89 -8.46 2.71 -9.37
N LEU A 90 -7.86 1.67 -8.80
CA LEU A 90 -7.12 1.75 -7.54
C LEU A 90 -6.03 2.81 -7.60
N GLN A 91 -5.26 2.89 -8.68
CA GLN A 91 -4.15 3.83 -8.80
C GLN A 91 -4.62 5.30 -8.77
N PRO A 92 -5.63 5.74 -9.55
CA PRO A 92 -6.21 7.07 -9.38
C PRO A 92 -6.86 7.33 -8.02
N ALA A 93 -7.53 6.34 -7.42
CA ALA A 93 -8.12 6.49 -6.08
C ALA A 93 -7.03 6.69 -5.01
N LEU A 94 -5.90 5.98 -5.13
CA LEU A 94 -4.72 6.15 -4.29
C LEU A 94 -4.15 7.58 -4.36
N LEU A 95 -4.28 8.29 -5.48
CA LEU A 95 -3.82 9.69 -5.56
C LEU A 95 -4.61 10.63 -4.65
N LEU A 96 -5.92 10.40 -4.42
CA LEU A 96 -6.70 11.21 -3.46
C LEU A 96 -6.21 10.98 -2.04
N PHE A 97 -5.88 9.73 -1.72
CA PHE A 97 -5.27 9.36 -0.45
C PHE A 97 -3.92 10.06 -0.27
N ILE A 98 -3.05 10.01 -1.28
CA ILE A 98 -1.75 10.68 -1.27
C ILE A 98 -1.89 12.20 -1.15
N ALA A 99 -2.84 12.82 -1.85
CA ALA A 99 -3.09 14.25 -1.73
C ALA A 99 -3.51 14.62 -0.30
N LYS A 100 -4.39 13.83 0.33
CA LYS A 100 -4.76 14.03 1.73
C LYS A 100 -3.55 13.88 2.67
N LEU A 101 -2.69 12.89 2.44
CA LEU A 101 -1.42 12.73 3.19
C LEU A 101 -0.54 13.96 3.05
N GLY A 102 -0.30 14.43 1.82
CA GLY A 102 0.53 15.60 1.54
C GLY A 102 -0.01 16.85 2.23
N LEU A 103 -1.33 17.08 2.20
CA LEU A 103 -1.97 18.21 2.89
C LEU A 103 -1.74 18.16 4.41
N MET A 104 -1.79 16.97 5.04
CA MET A 104 -1.50 16.82 6.47
C MET A 104 -0.01 17.08 6.77
N VAL A 105 0.89 16.48 6.00
CA VAL A 105 2.35 16.65 6.14
C VAL A 105 2.74 18.13 5.99
N GLY A 106 2.20 18.81 4.98
CA GLY A 106 2.47 20.23 4.72
C GLY A 106 2.15 21.13 5.91
N SER A 107 1.00 20.90 6.56
CA SER A 107 0.58 21.67 7.74
C SER A 107 1.44 21.40 9.00
N SER A 108 2.14 20.27 9.01
CA SER A 108 2.91 19.77 10.16
C SER A 108 4.42 19.80 9.92
N LEU A 109 4.90 20.46 8.85
CA LEU A 109 6.32 20.54 8.51
C LEU A 109 7.22 20.97 9.68
N PRO A 110 6.88 21.99 10.49
CA PRO A 110 7.72 22.36 11.64
C PRO A 110 7.86 21.24 12.68
N LYS A 111 6.77 20.50 12.95
CA LYS A 111 6.75 19.38 13.90
C LYS A 111 7.55 18.19 13.37
N LEU A 112 7.44 17.90 12.07
CA LEU A 112 8.19 16.84 11.41
C LEU A 112 9.68 17.15 11.35
N ALA A 113 10.05 18.42 11.15
CA ALA A 113 11.45 18.85 11.16
C ALA A 113 12.10 18.61 12.53
N ALA A 114 11.36 18.80 13.63
CA ALA A 114 11.86 18.51 14.98
C ALA A 114 12.17 17.01 15.19
N ALA A 115 11.37 16.13 14.59
CA ALA A 115 11.60 14.68 14.57
C ALA A 115 12.49 14.22 13.40
N GLY A 116 13.22 15.14 12.76
CA GLY A 116 13.87 14.93 11.47
C GLY A 116 14.85 13.76 11.45
N TRP A 117 15.55 13.49 12.55
CA TRP A 117 16.48 12.37 12.65
C TRP A 117 15.79 11.02 12.67
N ALA A 118 14.71 10.88 13.45
CA ALA A 118 13.91 9.66 13.46
C ALA A 118 13.35 9.37 12.06
N LEU A 119 12.78 10.38 11.40
CA LEU A 119 12.27 10.26 10.02
C LEU A 119 13.37 9.96 8.98
N ALA A 120 14.58 10.50 9.17
CA ALA A 120 15.69 10.27 8.25
C ALA A 120 16.25 8.84 8.36
N PHE A 121 16.34 8.31 9.58
CA PHE A 121 16.98 7.01 9.83
C PHE A 121 16.01 5.83 9.90
N GLN A 122 14.71 6.04 10.07
CA GLN A 122 13.72 4.96 10.17
C GLN A 122 13.77 3.97 9.00
N GLU A 123 14.13 4.44 7.80
CA GLU A 123 14.26 3.60 6.60
C GLU A 123 15.36 2.54 6.77
N LEU A 124 16.37 2.77 7.62
CA LEU A 124 17.39 1.75 7.96
C LEU A 124 16.76 0.54 8.67
N GLY A 125 15.67 0.75 9.40
CA GLY A 125 14.93 -0.31 10.07
C GLY A 125 14.32 -1.33 9.11
N HIS A 126 14.18 -0.95 7.83
CA HIS A 126 13.80 -1.87 6.76
C HIS A 126 14.67 -3.12 6.71
N PHE A 127 15.99 -2.99 6.92
CA PHE A 127 16.94 -4.10 6.85
C PHE A 127 16.75 -5.14 7.93
N VAL A 128 16.19 -4.75 9.08
CA VAL A 128 15.93 -5.67 10.19
C VAL A 128 14.96 -6.76 9.72
N GLY A 129 13.87 -6.36 9.07
CA GLY A 129 12.91 -7.30 8.52
C GLY A 129 13.44 -8.08 7.34
N THR A 130 13.92 -7.38 6.31
CA THR A 130 14.22 -8.02 5.04
C THR A 130 15.51 -8.84 5.11
N ILE A 131 16.63 -8.23 5.48
CA ILE A 131 17.95 -8.87 5.42
C ILE A 131 18.28 -9.64 6.71
N LEU A 132 18.01 -9.09 7.90
CA LEU A 132 18.42 -9.73 9.15
C LEU A 132 17.49 -10.87 9.58
N ILE A 133 16.20 -10.80 9.23
CA ILE A 133 15.20 -11.82 9.59
C ILE A 133 14.78 -12.63 8.36
N GLY A 134 14.34 -11.94 7.30
CA GLY A 134 13.76 -12.55 6.10
C GLY A 134 14.75 -13.46 5.36
N LEU A 135 15.96 -12.98 5.08
CA LEU A 135 16.97 -13.74 4.33
C LEU A 135 17.42 -15.03 5.05
N PRO A 136 17.81 -15.02 6.34
CA PRO A 136 18.10 -16.25 7.08
C PRO A 136 16.91 -17.22 7.10
N LEU A 137 15.70 -16.71 7.35
CA LEU A 137 14.49 -17.52 7.38
C LEU A 137 14.23 -18.19 6.02
N ALA A 138 14.40 -17.45 4.92
CA ALA A 138 14.25 -17.97 3.57
C ALA A 138 15.22 -19.11 3.29
N LEU A 139 16.50 -18.92 3.64
CA LEU A 139 17.54 -19.94 3.47
C LEU A 139 17.29 -21.18 4.33
N LEU A 140 16.87 -21.01 5.59
CA LEU A 140 16.47 -22.12 6.48
C LEU A 140 15.30 -22.92 5.90
N LEU A 141 14.34 -22.24 5.28
CA LEU A 141 13.22 -22.86 4.57
C LEU A 141 13.63 -23.44 3.20
N GLY A 142 14.91 -23.38 2.82
CA GLY A 142 15.44 -23.96 1.59
C GLY A 142 15.17 -23.13 0.33
N ILE A 143 14.75 -21.88 0.48
CA ILE A 143 14.60 -20.93 -0.62
C ILE A 143 16.00 -20.41 -0.95
N LYS A 144 16.45 -20.59 -2.19
CA LYS A 144 17.82 -20.25 -2.61
C LYS A 144 17.87 -18.86 -3.24
N ARG A 145 18.11 -18.76 -4.54
CA ARG A 145 18.30 -17.46 -5.21
C ARG A 145 17.04 -16.60 -5.18
N GLU A 146 15.87 -17.21 -5.13
CA GLU A 146 14.59 -16.53 -4.91
C GLU A 146 14.57 -15.73 -3.60
N ALA A 147 15.36 -16.13 -2.59
CA ALA A 147 15.45 -15.41 -1.33
C ALA A 147 15.97 -13.98 -1.54
N ILE A 148 16.95 -13.78 -2.43
CA ILE A 148 17.49 -12.44 -2.74
C ILE A 148 16.35 -11.53 -3.21
N GLY A 149 15.53 -12.00 -4.16
CA GLY A 149 14.39 -11.24 -4.68
C GLY A 149 13.27 -11.04 -3.66
N ALA A 150 13.03 -12.01 -2.78
CA ALA A 150 11.99 -11.91 -1.76
C ALA A 150 12.39 -11.05 -0.55
N THR A 151 13.68 -10.87 -0.29
CA THR A 151 14.16 -10.32 0.99
C THR A 151 15.12 -9.13 0.85
N PHE A 152 15.21 -8.50 -0.32
CA PHE A 152 15.92 -7.23 -0.47
C PHE A 152 15.00 -6.02 -0.27
N SER A 153 13.69 -6.22 -0.31
CA SER A 153 12.69 -5.17 -0.17
C SER A 153 11.35 -5.76 0.22
N VAL A 154 10.46 -4.96 0.79
CA VAL A 154 9.08 -5.32 1.15
C VAL A 154 8.14 -5.28 -0.08
N GLY A 155 8.67 -5.58 -1.28
CA GLY A 155 7.92 -5.72 -2.54
C GLY A 155 7.03 -4.53 -2.93
N ARG A 156 7.57 -3.58 -3.71
CA ARG A 156 6.80 -2.52 -4.36
C ARG A 156 7.04 -2.52 -5.87
N GLU A 157 6.29 -1.71 -6.62
CA GLU A 157 6.46 -1.56 -8.07
C GLU A 157 7.91 -1.20 -8.46
N PRO A 158 8.62 -0.31 -7.73
CA PRO A 158 10.03 -0.06 -8.01
C PRO A 158 10.92 -1.30 -7.75
N SER A 159 10.58 -2.13 -6.77
CA SER A 159 11.32 -3.37 -6.48
C SER A 159 11.23 -4.36 -7.64
N LEU A 160 10.04 -4.50 -8.24
CA LEU A 160 9.84 -5.30 -9.45
C LEU A 160 10.67 -4.77 -10.63
N ALA A 161 10.65 -3.44 -10.84
CA ALA A 161 11.42 -2.81 -11.91
C ALA A 161 12.94 -3.02 -11.73
N ILE A 162 13.47 -2.82 -10.53
CA ILE A 162 14.89 -3.01 -10.21
C ILE A 162 15.35 -4.43 -10.53
N ILE A 163 14.58 -5.45 -10.12
CA ILE A 163 14.95 -6.85 -10.38
C ILE A 163 14.73 -7.22 -11.83
N GLY A 164 13.65 -6.74 -12.45
CA GLY A 164 13.37 -6.95 -13.87
C GLY A 164 14.49 -6.45 -14.76
N GLU A 165 15.04 -5.25 -14.48
CA GLU A 165 16.16 -4.69 -15.23
C GLU A 165 17.51 -5.38 -14.93
N ARG A 166 17.77 -5.77 -13.67
CA ARG A 166 19.07 -6.37 -13.27
C ARG A 166 19.21 -7.86 -13.58
N TYR A 167 18.14 -8.62 -13.40
CA TYR A 167 18.17 -10.08 -13.45
C TYR A 167 17.18 -10.68 -14.46
N GLY A 168 16.16 -9.91 -14.88
CA GLY A 168 15.05 -10.40 -15.68
C GLY A 168 13.96 -11.05 -14.81
N MET A 169 12.69 -10.86 -15.18
CA MET A 169 11.56 -11.34 -14.35
C MET A 169 11.41 -12.86 -14.30
N ASP A 170 11.98 -13.59 -15.28
CA ASP A 170 11.97 -15.06 -15.28
C ASP A 170 13.13 -15.68 -14.48
N SER A 171 14.04 -14.86 -13.97
CA SER A 171 15.12 -15.30 -13.08
C SER A 171 14.60 -15.73 -11.71
N PRO A 172 15.35 -16.54 -10.93
CA PRO A 172 14.99 -16.86 -9.55
C PRO A 172 14.70 -15.61 -8.70
N GLU A 173 15.52 -14.56 -8.82
CA GLU A 173 15.30 -13.28 -8.16
C GLU A 173 13.97 -12.64 -8.57
N GLY A 174 13.65 -12.67 -9.87
CA GLY A 174 12.37 -12.23 -10.42
C GLY A 174 11.18 -12.93 -9.77
N ARG A 175 11.25 -14.26 -9.64
CA ARG A 175 10.20 -15.05 -8.97
C ARG A 175 10.07 -14.70 -7.50
N GLY A 176 11.20 -14.47 -6.83
CA GLY A 176 11.25 -14.04 -5.43
C GLY A 176 10.54 -12.71 -5.20
N VAL A 177 10.86 -11.69 -6.00
CA VAL A 177 10.25 -10.37 -5.85
C VAL A 177 8.77 -10.35 -6.25
N LEU A 178 8.38 -11.16 -7.25
CA LEU A 178 6.98 -11.36 -7.63
C LEU A 178 6.18 -11.98 -6.48
N ALA A 179 6.75 -13.00 -5.84
CA ALA A 179 6.13 -13.65 -4.71
C ALA A 179 5.91 -12.69 -3.54
N GLU A 180 6.92 -11.88 -3.22
CA GLU A 180 6.84 -10.86 -2.18
C GLU A 180 5.76 -9.82 -2.51
N TYR A 181 5.78 -9.27 -3.72
CA TYR A 181 4.80 -8.26 -4.16
C TYR A 181 3.36 -8.80 -4.13
N LEU A 182 3.14 -10.01 -4.66
CA LEU A 182 1.82 -10.65 -4.64
C LEU A 182 1.37 -10.93 -3.20
N THR A 183 2.25 -11.41 -2.33
CA THR A 183 1.89 -11.68 -0.92
C THR A 183 1.55 -10.39 -0.18
N GLY A 184 2.36 -9.34 -0.35
CA GLY A 184 2.16 -8.03 0.28
C GLY A 184 0.88 -7.33 -0.19
N THR A 185 0.58 -7.36 -1.49
CA THR A 185 -0.66 -6.78 -2.04
C THR A 185 -1.91 -7.55 -1.59
N LEU A 186 -1.82 -8.88 -1.47
CA LEU A 186 -2.97 -9.70 -1.13
C LEU A 186 -3.32 -9.67 0.36
N PHE A 187 -2.30 -9.78 1.22
CA PHE A 187 -2.51 -9.97 2.66
C PHE A 187 -1.80 -8.93 3.53
N GLY A 188 -0.85 -8.18 2.97
CA GLY A 188 0.03 -7.28 3.73
C GLY A 188 -0.73 -6.23 4.52
N ALA A 189 -1.75 -5.58 3.93
CA ALA A 189 -2.53 -4.55 4.63
C ALA A 189 -3.31 -5.11 5.84
N VAL A 190 -3.93 -6.29 5.70
CA VAL A 190 -4.67 -6.95 6.79
C VAL A 190 -3.69 -7.42 7.87
N PHE A 191 -2.61 -8.08 7.47
CA PHE A 191 -1.57 -8.58 8.36
C PHE A 191 -0.96 -7.45 9.20
N ILE A 192 -0.55 -6.35 8.55
CA ILE A 192 0.13 -5.26 9.24
C ILE A 192 -0.82 -4.45 10.12
N ALA A 193 -2.10 -4.32 9.75
CA ALA A 193 -3.09 -3.68 10.61
C ALA A 193 -3.27 -4.45 11.93
N ILE A 194 -3.35 -5.79 11.85
CA ILE A 194 -3.46 -6.65 13.03
C ILE A 194 -2.19 -6.52 13.89
N LEU A 195 -1.00 -6.62 13.27
CA LEU A 195 0.27 -6.52 13.98
C LEU A 195 0.46 -5.15 14.65
N ALA A 196 0.26 -4.06 13.90
CA ALA A 196 0.42 -2.70 14.40
C ALA A 196 -0.61 -2.38 15.49
N GLY A 197 -1.86 -2.82 15.32
CA GLY A 197 -2.89 -2.70 16.34
C GLY A 197 -2.51 -3.46 17.62
N PHE A 198 -2.03 -4.69 17.51
CA PHE A 198 -1.57 -5.46 18.65
C PHE A 198 -0.40 -4.78 19.36
N LEU A 199 0.65 -4.37 18.63
CA LEU A 199 1.83 -3.71 19.22
C LEU A 199 1.50 -2.37 19.87
N ALA A 200 0.60 -1.58 19.29
CA ALA A 200 0.09 -0.36 19.92
C ALA A 200 -0.61 -0.65 21.25
N SER A 201 -1.36 -1.77 21.34
CA SER A 201 -2.07 -2.14 22.56
C SER A 201 -1.16 -2.55 23.71
N LEU A 202 0.07 -2.99 23.42
CA LEU A 202 1.05 -3.37 24.44
C LEU A 202 1.64 -2.15 25.16
N ASN A 203 1.49 -0.94 24.61
CA ASN A 203 2.05 0.30 25.16
C ASN A 203 3.58 0.24 25.39
N ILE A 204 4.29 -0.55 24.58
CA ILE A 204 5.76 -0.70 24.66
C ILE A 204 6.47 0.40 23.87
N PHE A 205 5.90 0.80 22.73
CA PHE A 205 6.48 1.79 21.82
C PHE A 205 5.71 3.11 21.87
N HIS A 206 6.40 4.22 21.65
CA HIS A 206 5.77 5.50 21.47
C HIS A 206 4.87 5.49 20.21
N PRO A 207 3.66 6.06 20.25
CA PRO A 207 2.76 6.05 19.10
C PRO A 207 3.36 6.67 17.83
N TYR A 208 4.24 7.67 17.96
CA TYR A 208 4.91 8.28 16.80
C TYR A 208 5.98 7.38 16.20
N ALA A 209 6.66 6.55 17.00
CA ALA A 209 7.59 5.55 16.47
C ALA A 209 6.83 4.45 15.71
N LEU A 210 5.72 3.96 16.27
CA LEU A 210 4.82 3.02 15.58
C LEU A 210 4.26 3.62 14.29
N ALA A 211 3.97 4.92 14.29
CA ALA A 211 3.54 5.64 13.10
C ALA A 211 4.65 5.68 12.02
N MET A 212 5.89 6.00 12.39
CA MET A 212 7.00 5.99 11.45
C MET A 212 7.26 4.59 10.90
N GLY A 213 7.19 3.56 11.75
CA GLY A 213 7.27 2.16 11.33
C GLY A 213 6.14 1.74 10.37
N ALA A 214 4.91 2.21 10.61
CA ALA A 214 3.79 2.02 9.68
C ALA A 214 4.05 2.67 8.31
N GLY A 215 4.88 3.72 8.27
CA GLY A 215 5.35 4.36 7.05
C GLY A 215 6.09 3.44 6.09
N VAL A 216 6.81 2.44 6.62
CA VAL A 216 7.66 1.55 5.81
C VAL A 216 6.82 0.44 5.21
N GLY A 217 6.33 0.67 4.00
CA GLY A 217 5.50 -0.28 3.25
C GLY A 217 4.76 0.39 2.10
N SER A 218 3.80 -0.31 1.49
CA SER A 218 2.91 0.32 0.51
C SER A 218 1.99 1.35 1.18
N GLY A 219 1.43 2.30 0.42
CA GLY A 219 0.47 3.27 0.97
C GLY A 219 -0.75 2.61 1.61
N SER A 220 -1.19 1.46 1.07
CA SER A 220 -2.28 0.65 1.63
C SER A 220 -1.93 0.04 2.99
N MET A 221 -0.71 -0.50 3.13
CA MET A 221 -0.19 -1.04 4.39
C MET A 221 -0.01 0.04 5.43
N MET A 222 0.55 1.19 5.03
CA MET A 222 0.67 2.36 5.89
C MET A 222 -0.69 2.82 6.41
N ALA A 223 -1.69 2.92 5.53
CA ALA A 223 -3.03 3.35 5.91
C ALA A 223 -3.64 2.42 6.96
N ALA A 224 -3.49 1.11 6.74
CA ALA A 224 -4.05 0.07 7.59
C ALA A 224 -3.34 0.00 8.96
N ALA A 225 -2.00 0.01 8.97
CA ALA A 225 -1.20 0.02 10.20
C ALA A 225 -1.40 1.30 11.02
N ALA A 226 -1.22 2.48 10.39
CA ALA A 226 -1.36 3.75 11.08
C ALA A 226 -2.79 3.99 11.57
N GLY A 227 -3.79 3.54 10.81
CA GLY A 227 -5.18 3.52 11.28
C GLY A 227 -5.36 2.68 12.54
N ALA A 228 -4.84 1.44 12.56
CA ALA A 228 -4.95 0.55 13.71
C ALA A 228 -4.24 1.09 14.97
N VAL A 229 -3.12 1.81 14.80
CA VAL A 229 -2.45 2.54 15.88
C VAL A 229 -3.30 3.73 16.33
N ALA A 230 -3.72 4.59 15.41
CA ALA A 230 -4.49 5.81 15.68
C ALA A 230 -5.82 5.53 16.38
N ALA A 231 -6.49 4.41 16.06
CA ALA A 231 -7.75 4.00 16.67
C ALA A 231 -7.66 3.70 18.18
N GLN A 232 -6.45 3.57 18.72
CA GLN A 232 -6.19 3.31 20.13
C GLN A 232 -5.65 4.55 20.87
N GLN A 233 -5.54 5.69 20.19
CA GLN A 233 -4.97 6.91 20.72
C GLN A 233 -6.04 8.01 20.88
N THR A 234 -5.68 9.09 21.58
CA THR A 234 -6.52 10.31 21.64
C THR A 234 -6.63 10.95 20.26
N ALA A 235 -7.65 11.77 20.03
CA ALA A 235 -7.88 12.40 18.72
C ALA A 235 -6.68 13.24 18.23
N GLU A 236 -5.97 13.89 19.15
CA GLU A 236 -4.77 14.67 18.85
C GLU A 236 -3.59 13.78 18.44
N VAL A 237 -3.28 12.76 19.25
CA VAL A 237 -2.20 11.80 18.96
C VAL A 237 -2.52 10.99 17.70
N ALA A 238 -3.78 10.64 17.46
CA ALA A 238 -4.22 9.95 16.24
C ALA A 238 -3.92 10.77 14.97
N LYS A 239 -4.14 12.09 15.01
CA LYS A 239 -3.79 12.98 13.90
C LYS A 239 -2.28 13.02 13.66
N ASP A 240 -1.50 13.03 14.73
CA ASP A 240 -0.04 13.00 14.64
C ASP A 240 0.47 11.65 14.12
N VAL A 241 -0.06 10.54 14.62
CA VAL A 241 0.23 9.18 14.12
C VAL A 241 0.01 9.14 12.61
N MET A 242 -1.11 9.65 12.12
CA MET A 242 -1.36 9.67 10.68
C MET A 242 -0.37 10.56 9.92
N THR A 243 0.04 11.68 10.52
CA THR A 243 0.98 12.64 9.93
C THR A 243 2.40 12.07 9.86
N PHE A 244 2.87 11.44 10.93
CA PHE A 244 4.19 10.81 10.99
C PHE A 244 4.27 9.60 10.06
N ALA A 245 3.22 8.77 10.03
CA ALA A 245 3.14 7.66 9.08
C ALA A 245 3.14 8.15 7.62
N ALA A 246 2.39 9.21 7.33
CA ALA A 246 2.36 9.86 6.02
C ALA A 246 3.75 10.37 5.58
N ALA A 247 4.42 11.09 6.47
CA ALA A 247 5.75 11.64 6.21
C ALA A 247 6.78 10.51 5.98
N SER A 248 6.77 9.50 6.84
CA SER A 248 7.61 8.31 6.69
C SER A 248 7.34 7.60 5.35
N ASN A 249 6.08 7.33 5.01
CA ASN A 249 5.73 6.66 3.75
C ASN A 249 6.11 7.48 2.50
N LEU A 250 6.04 8.81 2.58
CA LEU A 250 6.45 9.68 1.48
C LEU A 250 7.97 9.65 1.29
N ILE A 251 8.74 9.63 2.39
CA ILE A 251 10.20 9.45 2.38
C ILE A 251 10.55 8.08 1.79
N THR A 252 9.93 7.00 2.28
CA THR A 252 10.10 5.64 1.75
C THR A 252 9.78 5.56 0.26
N THR A 253 8.70 6.20 -0.19
CA THR A 253 8.30 6.17 -1.61
C THR A 253 9.27 6.95 -2.49
N THR A 254 9.81 8.07 -2.01
CA THR A 254 10.67 8.96 -2.79
C THR A 254 12.14 8.53 -2.76
N LEU A 255 12.69 8.27 -1.58
CA LEU A 255 14.09 7.94 -1.36
C LEU A 255 14.33 6.42 -1.26
N GLY A 256 13.34 5.66 -0.80
CA GLY A 256 13.48 4.22 -0.57
C GLY A 256 13.78 3.42 -1.84
N THR A 257 13.39 3.89 -3.03
CA THR A 257 13.78 3.26 -4.31
C THR A 257 15.30 3.29 -4.51
N TYR A 258 15.93 4.45 -4.29
CA TYR A 258 17.39 4.60 -4.41
C TYR A 258 18.11 3.80 -3.32
N PHE A 259 17.56 3.84 -2.11
CA PHE A 259 18.06 3.06 -0.99
C PHE A 259 18.02 1.55 -1.29
N THR A 260 16.91 1.08 -1.86
CA THR A 260 16.72 -0.30 -2.29
C THR A 260 17.72 -0.70 -3.38
N LEU A 261 17.90 0.15 -4.40
CA LEU A 261 18.77 -0.11 -5.54
C LEU A 261 20.27 -0.13 -5.16
N PHE A 262 20.72 0.89 -4.42
CA PHE A 262 22.13 1.12 -4.15
C PHE A 262 22.64 0.50 -2.85
N ILE A 263 21.76 0.20 -1.90
CA ILE A 263 22.16 -0.33 -0.58
C ILE A 263 21.52 -1.68 -0.33
N SER A 264 20.18 -1.77 -0.35
CA SER A 264 19.49 -3.00 0.08
C SER A 264 19.78 -4.21 -0.82
N LEU A 265 19.68 -4.06 -2.14
CA LEU A 265 19.94 -5.15 -3.07
C LEU A 265 21.40 -5.64 -3.00
N PRO A 266 22.44 -4.77 -3.05
CA PRO A 266 23.81 -5.20 -2.82
C PRO A 266 24.03 -5.92 -1.48
N LEU A 267 23.43 -5.43 -0.39
CA LEU A 267 23.52 -6.07 0.92
C LEU A 267 22.81 -7.43 0.97
N ALA A 268 21.65 -7.57 0.33
CA ALA A 268 20.94 -8.85 0.25
C ALA A 268 21.77 -9.90 -0.53
N VAL A 269 22.39 -9.49 -1.64
CA VAL A 269 23.31 -10.36 -2.41
C VAL A 269 24.53 -10.75 -1.57
N TYR A 270 25.11 -9.80 -0.84
CA TYR A 270 26.25 -10.05 0.04
C TYR A 270 25.88 -11.00 1.19
N GLY A 271 24.77 -10.72 1.87
CA GLY A 271 24.22 -11.57 2.94
C GLY A 271 23.93 -12.98 2.44
N TYR A 272 23.38 -13.12 1.23
CA TYR A 272 23.12 -14.43 0.63
C TYR A 272 24.41 -15.24 0.44
N ARG A 273 25.47 -14.60 -0.07
CA ARG A 273 26.77 -15.27 -0.28
C ARG A 273 27.39 -15.78 1.02
N ILE A 274 27.14 -15.10 2.13
CA ILE A 274 27.66 -15.49 3.45
C ILE A 274 26.77 -16.57 4.09
N LEU A 275 25.46 -16.36 4.07
CA LEU A 275 24.51 -17.16 4.82
C LEU A 275 24.14 -18.46 4.10
N GLU A 276 24.11 -18.50 2.77
CA GLU A 276 23.72 -19.70 2.01
C GLU A 276 24.63 -20.91 2.29
N PRO A 277 25.98 -20.78 2.34
CA PRO A 277 26.85 -21.90 2.68
C PRO A 277 26.67 -22.43 4.11
N ILE A 278 26.15 -21.59 5.02
CA ILE A 278 25.98 -21.91 6.45
C ILE A 278 24.59 -22.53 6.69
N LEU A 279 23.54 -21.85 6.23
CA LEU A 279 22.14 -22.18 6.50
C LEU A 279 21.51 -23.04 5.40
N GLY A 280 21.97 -22.92 4.15
CA GLY A 280 21.40 -23.60 2.99
C GLY A 280 21.82 -25.08 2.86
N ARG A 281 22.79 -25.55 3.65
CA ARG A 281 23.28 -26.94 3.63
C ARG A 281 22.30 -27.96 4.21
N THR A 282 21.41 -27.54 5.10
CA THR A 282 20.52 -28.44 5.86
C THR A 282 19.19 -28.75 5.16
N THR A 283 18.86 -28.04 4.07
CA THR A 283 17.53 -28.15 3.45
C THR A 283 17.63 -28.60 1.98
N ARG A 284 17.43 -29.91 1.73
CA ARG A 284 17.33 -30.52 0.38
C ARG A 284 16.02 -30.23 -0.36
N ALA A 285 15.18 -29.32 0.13
CA ALA A 285 13.90 -29.02 -0.49
C ALA A 285 14.03 -27.86 -1.48
N SER A 286 14.74 -28.09 -2.58
CA SER A 286 14.90 -27.12 -3.66
C SER A 286 14.64 -27.80 -5.01
N THR A 287 13.37 -28.03 -5.38
CA THR A 287 13.00 -28.28 -6.79
C THR A 287 11.52 -28.03 -7.13
N GLU A 288 10.57 -28.18 -6.19
CA GLU A 288 9.13 -28.11 -6.52
C GLU A 288 8.39 -26.88 -5.97
N GLN A 289 8.99 -25.69 -6.05
CA GLN A 289 8.16 -24.49 -5.99
C GLN A 289 7.60 -24.24 -7.40
N SER A 290 6.28 -24.35 -7.54
CA SER A 290 5.60 -23.93 -8.77
C SER A 290 6.04 -22.50 -9.10
N GLN A 291 6.65 -22.34 -10.26
CA GLN A 291 7.31 -21.09 -10.63
C GLN A 291 6.25 -20.07 -11.03
N VAL A 292 6.11 -19.02 -10.22
CA VAL A 292 5.45 -17.78 -10.68
C VAL A 292 6.37 -17.17 -11.72
N THR A 293 5.85 -16.90 -12.92
CA THR A 293 6.59 -16.35 -14.05
C THR A 293 6.21 -14.89 -14.29
N ALA A 294 6.96 -14.18 -15.14
CA ALA A 294 6.60 -12.82 -15.52
C ALA A 294 5.16 -12.73 -16.08
N SER A 295 4.68 -13.79 -16.75
CA SER A 295 3.33 -13.87 -17.31
C SER A 295 2.20 -13.93 -16.27
N ASP A 296 2.53 -14.30 -15.03
CA ASP A 296 1.58 -14.33 -13.91
C ASP A 296 1.32 -12.94 -13.33
N HIS A 297 2.17 -11.96 -13.67
CA HIS A 297 1.98 -10.57 -13.34
C HIS A 297 1.34 -9.83 -14.51
N ALA A 298 0.01 -9.86 -14.59
CA ALA A 298 -0.70 -9.17 -15.65
C ALA A 298 -0.63 -7.65 -15.45
N GLU A 299 -0.07 -6.93 -16.44
CA GLU A 299 -0.06 -5.48 -16.44
C GLU A 299 -1.49 -4.94 -16.38
N VAL A 300 -1.71 -4.03 -15.43
CA VAL A 300 -3.00 -3.37 -15.24
C VAL A 300 -3.11 -2.24 -16.28
N PRO A 301 -4.15 -2.22 -17.12
CA PRO A 301 -4.29 -1.19 -18.14
C PRO A 301 -4.39 0.22 -17.52
N GLU A 302 -3.70 1.20 -18.11
CA GLU A 302 -3.86 2.61 -17.74
C GLU A 302 -5.26 3.11 -18.14
N LEU A 303 -5.91 3.87 -17.25
CA LEU A 303 -7.18 4.53 -17.55
C LEU A 303 -6.99 5.71 -18.50
N SER A 304 -7.95 5.89 -19.41
CA SER A 304 -8.06 7.12 -20.20
C SER A 304 -8.36 8.34 -19.31
N GLU A 305 -8.19 9.53 -19.86
CA GLU A 305 -8.39 10.78 -19.13
C GLU A 305 -9.77 10.96 -18.54
N LEU A 306 -10.79 10.69 -19.34
CA LEU A 306 -12.18 10.75 -18.87
C LEU A 306 -12.44 9.74 -17.74
N GLN A 307 -11.82 8.57 -17.82
CA GLN A 307 -11.96 7.52 -16.81
C GLN A 307 -11.23 7.87 -15.51
N LYS A 308 -10.07 8.56 -15.57
CA LYS A 308 -9.38 9.07 -14.38
C LYS A 308 -10.21 10.11 -13.64
N TRP A 309 -10.76 11.09 -14.36
CA TRP A 309 -11.67 12.08 -13.78
C TRP A 309 -12.92 11.43 -13.18
N GLY A 310 -13.49 10.44 -13.86
CA GLY A 310 -14.59 9.62 -13.33
C GLY A 310 -14.21 8.89 -12.05
N ALA A 311 -13.04 8.24 -12.02
CA ALA A 311 -12.52 7.55 -10.85
C ALA A 311 -12.30 8.49 -9.65
N TRP A 312 -11.69 9.66 -9.87
CA TRP A 312 -11.51 10.67 -8.82
C TRP A 312 -12.84 11.19 -8.30
N SER A 313 -13.80 11.48 -9.19
CA SER A 313 -15.10 12.00 -8.80
C SER A 313 -15.87 10.97 -7.96
N VAL A 314 -15.89 9.70 -8.39
CA VAL A 314 -16.57 8.63 -7.65
C VAL A 314 -15.87 8.38 -6.32
N ALA A 315 -14.54 8.28 -6.29
CA ALA A 315 -13.81 8.05 -5.05
C ALA A 315 -13.96 9.23 -4.07
N ALA A 316 -14.01 10.46 -4.55
CA ALA A 316 -14.29 11.66 -3.76
C ALA A 316 -15.69 11.61 -3.14
N VAL A 317 -16.73 11.30 -3.93
CA VAL A 317 -18.11 11.17 -3.43
C VAL A 317 -18.22 10.05 -2.40
N LEU A 318 -17.65 8.87 -2.69
CA LEU A 318 -17.66 7.75 -1.75
C LEU A 318 -16.91 8.09 -0.46
N THR A 319 -15.82 8.85 -0.54
CA THR A 319 -15.09 9.31 0.65
C THR A 319 -15.95 10.25 1.50
N LEU A 320 -16.68 11.18 0.89
CA LEU A 320 -17.61 12.07 1.61
C LEU A 320 -18.74 11.28 2.29
N VAL A 321 -19.25 10.23 1.64
CA VAL A 321 -20.27 9.34 2.21
C VAL A 321 -19.70 8.52 3.37
N SER A 322 -18.51 7.94 3.20
CA SER A 322 -17.78 7.23 4.26
C SER A 322 -17.53 8.14 5.48
N ASP A 323 -17.09 9.38 5.23
CA ASP A 323 -16.85 10.37 6.28
C ASP A 323 -18.12 10.70 7.08
N TRP A 324 -19.25 10.82 6.37
CA TRP A 324 -20.55 11.04 6.99
C TRP A 324 -21.00 9.85 7.84
N ILE A 325 -20.85 8.61 7.35
CA ILE A 325 -21.27 7.40 8.06
C ILE A 325 -20.40 7.14 9.29
N LEU A 326 -19.08 7.23 9.14
CA LEU A 326 -18.12 6.89 10.19
C LEU A 326 -17.96 7.98 11.25
N TYR A 327 -18.05 9.26 10.85
CA TYR A 327 -17.72 10.39 11.72
C TYR A 327 -18.84 11.42 11.86
N GLY A 328 -19.99 11.21 11.22
CA GLY A 328 -21.16 12.11 11.33
C GLY A 328 -20.95 13.47 10.66
N SER A 329 -19.93 13.61 9.81
CA SER A 329 -19.66 14.88 9.13
C SER A 329 -20.76 15.22 8.14
N LYS A 330 -21.08 16.51 7.97
CA LYS A 330 -22.07 16.93 6.99
C LYS A 330 -21.41 17.06 5.61
N PRO A 331 -21.86 16.34 4.57
CA PRO A 331 -21.23 16.36 3.24
C PRO A 331 -21.06 17.77 2.66
N VAL A 332 -22.01 18.68 2.94
CA VAL A 332 -21.95 20.07 2.47
C VAL A 332 -20.77 20.84 3.10
N GLU A 333 -20.39 20.52 4.33
CA GLU A 333 -19.31 21.19 5.05
C GLU A 333 -17.92 20.64 4.66
N THR A 334 -17.86 19.37 4.26
CA THR A 334 -16.63 18.67 3.85
C THR A 334 -16.36 18.76 2.35
N LEU A 335 -17.38 19.04 1.53
CA LEU A 335 -17.27 19.20 0.07
C LEU A 335 -16.16 20.18 -0.38
N PRO A 336 -16.02 21.40 0.20
CA PRO A 336 -14.95 22.31 -0.22
C PRO A 336 -13.55 21.72 0.00
N GLY A 337 -13.33 21.02 1.12
CA GLY A 337 -12.07 20.33 1.40
C GLY A 337 -11.80 19.22 0.38
N MET A 338 -12.83 18.50 -0.04
CA MET A 338 -12.71 17.43 -1.03
C MET A 338 -12.36 17.99 -2.42
N LEU A 339 -12.97 19.12 -2.80
CA LEU A 339 -12.62 19.81 -4.04
C LEU A 339 -11.16 20.25 -4.06
N VAL A 340 -10.61 20.72 -2.92
CA VAL A 340 -9.18 21.03 -2.80
C VAL A 340 -8.32 19.77 -3.00
N ILE A 341 -8.70 18.63 -2.41
CA ILE A 341 -7.98 17.36 -2.58
C ILE A 341 -7.98 16.93 -4.05
N VAL A 342 -9.15 16.93 -4.71
CA VAL A 342 -9.28 16.57 -6.13
C VAL A 342 -8.49 17.53 -7.02
N ALA A 343 -8.51 18.84 -6.72
CA ALA A 343 -7.73 19.83 -7.45
C ALA A 343 -6.22 19.60 -7.31
N ALA A 344 -5.74 19.29 -6.09
CA ALA A 344 -4.34 18.97 -5.86
C ALA A 344 -3.90 17.72 -6.65
N VAL A 345 -4.76 16.70 -6.70
CA VAL A 345 -4.52 15.50 -7.54
C VAL A 345 -4.46 15.86 -9.02
N ALA A 346 -5.43 16.62 -9.53
CA ALA A 346 -5.47 17.01 -10.93
C ALA A 346 -4.24 17.83 -11.35
N VAL A 347 -3.81 18.78 -10.51
CA VAL A 347 -2.60 19.58 -10.76
C VAL A 347 -1.34 18.71 -10.70
N GLY A 348 -1.20 17.85 -9.69
CA GLY A 348 -0.04 16.96 -9.57
C GLY A 348 0.07 15.96 -10.73
N ASP A 349 -1.05 15.38 -11.16
CA ASP A 349 -1.09 14.48 -12.32
C ASP A 349 -0.82 15.24 -13.64
N MET A 350 -1.28 16.49 -13.77
CA MET A 350 -0.92 17.36 -14.89
C MET A 350 0.58 17.63 -14.94
N LEU A 351 1.21 17.97 -13.80
CA LEU A 351 2.66 18.18 -13.70
C LEU A 351 3.46 16.93 -14.07
N CYS A 352 3.00 15.74 -13.65
CA CYS A 352 3.61 14.48 -14.05
C CYS A 352 3.68 14.33 -15.58
N ARG A 353 2.64 14.75 -16.29
CA ARG A 353 2.60 14.68 -17.76
C ARG A 353 3.46 15.74 -18.41
N LEU A 354 3.41 16.98 -17.91
CA LEU A 354 4.22 18.09 -18.42
C LEU A 354 5.72 17.80 -18.28
N THR A 355 6.11 17.05 -17.26
CA THR A 355 7.50 16.62 -17.04
C THR A 355 7.88 15.32 -17.76
N GLY A 356 7.02 14.84 -18.67
CA GLY A 356 7.27 13.66 -19.49
C GLY A 356 7.27 12.35 -18.71
N ARG A 357 6.52 12.28 -17.60
CA ARG A 357 6.40 11.10 -16.71
C ARG A 357 7.74 10.61 -16.11
N LYS A 358 8.78 11.44 -16.10
CA LYS A 358 10.09 11.11 -15.50
C LYS A 358 10.00 10.90 -13.99
N VAL A 359 9.10 11.63 -13.34
CA VAL A 359 8.81 11.53 -11.91
C VAL A 359 7.37 11.02 -11.75
N PRO A 360 7.13 9.99 -10.91
CA PRO A 360 5.80 9.42 -10.73
C PRO A 360 4.76 10.46 -10.26
N ALA A 361 3.50 10.27 -10.67
CA ALA A 361 2.39 11.15 -10.27
C ALA A 361 2.25 11.25 -8.75
N VAL A 362 2.51 10.16 -8.02
CA VAL A 362 2.53 10.11 -6.55
C VAL A 362 3.42 11.20 -5.95
N CYS A 363 4.62 11.40 -6.49
CA CYS A 363 5.56 12.41 -5.99
C CYS A 363 5.05 13.83 -6.28
N TRP A 364 4.57 14.08 -7.50
CA TRP A 364 4.02 15.39 -7.86
C TRP A 364 2.79 15.78 -7.05
N VAL A 365 1.84 14.85 -6.90
CA VAL A 365 0.63 15.05 -6.08
C VAL A 365 1.00 15.34 -4.63
N SER A 366 1.96 14.60 -4.06
CA SER A 366 2.44 14.82 -2.69
C SER A 366 3.05 16.21 -2.52
N ILE A 367 3.93 16.63 -3.45
CA ILE A 367 4.59 17.94 -3.41
C ILE A 367 3.56 19.07 -3.53
N VAL A 368 2.64 18.99 -4.48
CA VAL A 368 1.57 19.99 -4.65
C VAL A 368 0.72 20.09 -3.39
N ALA A 369 0.25 18.94 -2.88
CA ALA A 369 -0.55 18.89 -1.67
C ALA A 369 0.18 19.47 -0.44
N MET A 370 1.46 19.11 -0.25
CA MET A 370 2.28 19.67 0.83
C MET A 370 2.48 21.17 0.68
N ALA A 371 2.75 21.64 -0.54
CA ALA A 371 2.96 23.06 -0.80
C ALA A 371 1.72 23.89 -0.43
N LEU A 372 0.53 23.40 -0.76
CA LEU A 372 -0.76 24.07 -0.49
C LEU A 372 -1.01 24.33 1.01
N THR A 373 -0.52 23.48 1.90
CA THR A 373 -0.69 23.63 3.35
C THR A 373 0.59 23.97 4.09
N SER A 374 1.70 24.16 3.37
CA SER A 374 2.99 24.53 3.95
C SER A 374 2.94 25.93 4.59
N PRO A 375 3.78 26.22 5.59
CA PRO A 375 3.90 27.57 6.17
C PRO A 375 4.27 28.67 5.16
N LEU A 376 4.80 28.28 4.00
CA LEU A 376 5.17 29.20 2.92
C LEU A 376 3.98 29.63 2.06
N CYS A 377 2.84 28.91 2.12
CA CYS A 377 1.67 29.24 1.33
C CYS A 377 0.81 30.31 2.05
N PRO A 378 0.50 31.45 1.41
CA PRO A 378 -0.32 32.50 2.02
C PRO A 378 -1.72 32.04 2.44
N TRP A 379 -2.28 31.05 1.73
CA TRP A 379 -3.62 30.52 1.98
C TRP A 379 -3.63 29.25 2.84
N ALA A 380 -2.47 28.85 3.41
CA ALA A 380 -2.32 27.60 4.14
C ALA A 380 -3.37 27.44 5.25
N ALA A 381 -3.59 28.46 6.08
CA ALA A 381 -4.55 28.39 7.20
C ALA A 381 -5.98 28.08 6.73
N GLN A 382 -6.41 28.69 5.62
CA GLN A 382 -7.74 28.46 5.04
C GLN A 382 -7.83 27.05 4.46
N LEU A 383 -6.81 26.61 3.71
CA LEU A 383 -6.77 25.29 3.10
C LEU A 383 -6.71 24.17 4.16
N VAL A 384 -5.95 24.36 5.23
CA VAL A 384 -5.92 23.47 6.40
C VAL A 384 -7.29 23.41 7.08
N ALA A 385 -7.95 24.55 7.27
CA ALA A 385 -9.29 24.59 7.88
C ALA A 385 -10.36 23.88 7.03
N LEU A 386 -10.29 24.00 5.69
CA LEU A 386 -11.23 23.33 4.79
C LEU A 386 -10.96 21.82 4.71
N THR A 387 -9.70 21.43 4.48
CA THR A 387 -9.32 20.03 4.27
C THR A 387 -9.30 19.24 5.57
N GLY A 388 -9.09 19.90 6.72
CA GLY A 388 -9.10 19.31 8.05
C GLY A 388 -10.48 18.84 8.53
N LYS A 389 -11.58 19.29 7.89
CA LYS A 389 -12.94 18.82 8.19
C LYS A 389 -13.20 17.39 7.75
N ILE A 390 -12.47 16.91 6.75
CA ILE A 390 -12.55 15.52 6.29
C ILE A 390 -11.65 14.67 7.19
N ASN A 391 -12.22 13.67 7.84
CA ASN A 391 -11.43 12.72 8.61
C ASN A 391 -10.48 12.00 7.66
N PHE A 392 -9.24 11.80 8.08
CA PHE A 392 -8.27 11.10 7.26
C PHE A 392 -8.70 9.64 6.98
N LEU A 393 -9.21 8.96 8.00
CA LEU A 393 -9.49 7.52 7.93
C LEU A 393 -10.66 7.18 7.01
N SER A 394 -11.51 8.14 6.64
CA SER A 394 -12.65 7.92 5.72
C SER A 394 -12.22 7.77 4.25
N VAL A 395 -11.01 8.24 3.87
CA VAL A 395 -10.45 8.05 2.53
C VAL A 395 -10.04 6.60 2.29
N THR A 396 -9.63 5.91 3.36
CA THR A 396 -8.99 4.59 3.29
C THR A 396 -9.94 3.46 2.87
N PRO A 397 -11.18 3.33 3.42
CA PRO A 397 -12.13 2.28 3.02
C PRO A 397 -12.40 2.25 1.51
N VAL A 398 -12.51 3.41 0.87
CA VAL A 398 -12.78 3.51 -0.57
C VAL A 398 -11.64 2.92 -1.39
N MET A 399 -10.40 3.34 -1.10
CA MET A 399 -9.20 2.82 -1.75
C MET A 399 -9.04 1.31 -1.51
N LEU A 400 -9.19 0.87 -0.26
CA LEU A 400 -9.03 -0.52 0.11
C LEU A 400 -10.15 -1.43 -0.42
N THR A 401 -11.33 -0.88 -0.69
CA THR A 401 -12.40 -1.60 -1.41
C THR A 401 -11.98 -1.91 -2.84
N PHE A 402 -11.38 -0.96 -3.57
CA PHE A 402 -10.87 -1.23 -4.92
C PHE A 402 -9.72 -2.27 -4.89
N ALA A 403 -8.84 -2.20 -3.88
CA ALA A 403 -7.81 -3.20 -3.68
C ALA A 403 -8.41 -4.60 -3.45
N GLY A 404 -9.37 -4.73 -2.52
CA GLY A 404 -10.09 -5.97 -2.26
C GLY A 404 -10.80 -6.53 -3.49
N LEU A 405 -11.53 -5.69 -4.24
CA LEU A 405 -12.23 -6.12 -5.46
C LEU A 405 -11.27 -6.56 -6.58
N SER A 406 -10.02 -6.09 -6.56
CA SER A 406 -8.98 -6.52 -7.51
C SER A 406 -8.23 -7.77 -7.07
N LEU A 407 -8.28 -8.13 -5.78
CA LEU A 407 -7.52 -9.21 -5.14
C LEU A 407 -7.60 -10.54 -5.90
N ALA A 408 -8.81 -10.91 -6.34
CA ALA A 408 -9.06 -12.23 -6.91
C ALA A 408 -8.35 -12.47 -8.26
N LYS A 409 -7.90 -11.42 -8.94
CA LYS A 409 -7.15 -11.52 -10.20
C LYS A 409 -5.77 -12.16 -10.00
N ASP A 410 -5.18 -11.94 -8.82
CA ASP A 410 -3.82 -12.35 -8.46
C ASP A 410 -3.80 -13.71 -7.73
N ILE A 411 -4.96 -14.25 -7.36
CA ILE A 411 -5.09 -15.52 -6.65
C ILE A 411 -4.57 -16.73 -7.45
N PRO A 412 -4.77 -16.84 -8.78
CA PRO A 412 -4.17 -17.91 -9.56
C PRO A 412 -2.63 -17.93 -9.46
N ALA A 413 -1.99 -16.76 -9.51
CA ALA A 413 -0.55 -16.60 -9.34
C ALA A 413 -0.14 -16.94 -7.90
N PHE A 414 -0.86 -16.43 -6.90
CA PHE A 414 -0.61 -16.72 -5.49
C PHE A 414 -0.70 -18.20 -5.14
N ARG A 415 -1.65 -18.95 -5.72
CA ARG A 415 -1.77 -20.41 -5.49
C ARG A 415 -0.56 -21.21 -5.96
N ARG A 416 0.26 -20.65 -6.85
CA ARG A 416 1.52 -21.25 -7.28
C ARG A 416 2.67 -20.95 -6.32
N LEU A 417 2.52 -19.93 -5.47
CA LEU A 417 3.50 -19.62 -4.43
C LEU A 417 3.52 -20.72 -3.37
N GLY A 418 4.71 -21.17 -3.01
CA GLY A 418 4.88 -22.10 -1.89
C GLY A 418 4.68 -21.39 -0.55
N TRP A 419 4.00 -22.03 0.41
CA TRP A 419 3.75 -21.45 1.75
C TRP A 419 4.99 -20.86 2.44
N ARG A 420 6.18 -21.39 2.15
CA ARG A 420 7.46 -20.94 2.68
C ARG A 420 7.76 -19.49 2.30
N ILE A 421 7.51 -19.09 1.06
CA ILE A 421 7.80 -17.72 0.61
C ILE A 421 6.81 -16.72 1.21
N VAL A 422 5.56 -17.16 1.38
CA VAL A 422 4.52 -16.38 2.06
C VAL A 422 4.91 -16.11 3.52
N LEU A 423 5.44 -17.12 4.21
CA LEU A 423 5.93 -16.96 5.59
C LEU A 423 7.12 -16.00 5.67
N VAL A 424 8.08 -16.11 4.73
CA VAL A 424 9.22 -15.18 4.62
C VAL A 424 8.73 -13.76 4.41
N SER A 425 7.76 -13.56 3.52
CA SER A 425 7.16 -12.25 3.27
C SER A 425 6.55 -11.66 4.54
N PHE A 426 5.73 -12.41 5.27
CA PHE A 426 5.16 -11.91 6.52
C PHE A 426 6.23 -11.60 7.57
N ALA A 427 7.27 -12.43 7.69
CA ALA A 427 8.38 -12.16 8.61
C ALA A 427 9.17 -10.91 8.21
N ALA A 428 9.43 -10.72 6.92
CA ALA A 428 10.10 -9.54 6.38
C ALA A 428 9.27 -8.27 6.64
N ASN A 429 7.98 -8.29 6.29
CA ASN A 429 7.03 -7.21 6.57
C ASN A 429 6.97 -6.86 8.06
N ALA A 430 6.80 -7.86 8.93
CA ALA A 430 6.73 -7.65 10.38
C ALA A 430 8.04 -7.09 10.94
N GLY A 431 9.16 -7.69 10.58
CA GLY A 431 10.47 -7.23 11.04
C GLY A 431 10.85 -5.86 10.51
N THR A 432 10.37 -5.47 9.32
CA THR A 432 10.58 -4.13 8.77
C THR A 432 9.78 -3.10 9.55
N PHE A 433 8.50 -3.37 9.83
CA PHE A 433 7.68 -2.50 10.67
C PHE A 433 8.27 -2.35 12.08
N ILE A 434 8.64 -3.47 12.73
CA ILE A 434 9.23 -3.47 14.07
C ILE A 434 10.60 -2.79 14.05
N GLY A 435 11.45 -3.09 13.06
CA GLY A 435 12.76 -2.51 12.92
C GLY A 435 12.73 -1.00 12.70
N ALA A 436 11.85 -0.53 11.82
CA ALA A 436 11.64 0.91 11.60
C ALA A 436 11.06 1.59 12.84
N THR A 437 10.14 0.94 13.56
CA THR A 437 9.65 1.41 14.85
C THR A 437 10.78 1.53 15.87
N LEU A 438 11.65 0.52 16.00
CA LEU A 438 12.77 0.53 16.93
C LEU A 438 13.77 1.64 16.61
N VAL A 439 14.12 1.83 15.34
CA VAL A 439 15.00 2.93 14.93
C VAL A 439 14.35 4.27 15.24
N ALA A 440 13.06 4.43 14.92
CA ALA A 440 12.34 5.65 15.24
C ALA A 440 12.30 5.93 16.75
N GLU A 441 12.09 4.91 17.59
CA GLU A 441 12.07 5.03 19.05
C GLU A 441 13.42 5.48 19.63
N ILE A 442 14.54 5.05 19.03
CA ILE A 442 15.89 5.46 19.48
C ILE A 442 16.15 6.95 19.20
N PHE A 443 15.60 7.48 18.12
CA PHE A 443 15.84 8.85 17.65
C PHE A 443 14.72 9.83 18.01
N HIS A 444 13.67 9.35 18.68
CA HIS A 444 12.54 10.12 19.19
C HIS A 444 12.76 10.43 20.68
#